data_AF-A0A0B2P9C5-F1
#
_entry.id   AF-A0A0B2P9C5-F1
#
_cell.length_a   1.000
_cell.length_b   1.000
_cell.length_c   1.000
_cell.angle_alpha   90.00
_cell.angle_beta   90.00
_cell.angle_gamma   90.00
#
_symmetry.space_group_name_H-M   'P 1'
#
loop_
_entity.id
_entity.type
_entity.pdbx_description
1 polymer ?
#
loop_
_entity_poly.entity_id
_entity_poly.type
_entity_poly.pdbx_seq_one_letter_code
_entity_poly.pdbx_strand_id
1 'polypeptide(L)'
;MNEKKIAAPGSPANSLLSELRLRSIIENARQMCKVIEEFGSFDTFIWNFVNHKPIVSQFRYPRQVPVKSPKAEFISKDLVRRGFRSVGPTVIYTFMQVAGLTNDHIISCFRFKECTSNAEAMGKESSLNSKVKEKANEEPTSVGLLLSVNKLSFTSK
;
A
#
# COMPACT_ATOMS: atom_id res chain seq x y z
N MET A 1 15.83 16.64 -6.66
CA MET A 1 17.25 16.34 -6.39
C MET A 1 18.04 16.45 -7.69
N ASN A 2 19.06 17.31 -7.73
CA ASN A 2 19.94 17.47 -8.91
C ASN A 2 20.99 16.36 -8.95
N GLU A 3 21.42 15.97 -10.16
CA GLU A 3 22.40 14.91 -10.39
C GLU A 3 23.72 15.12 -9.60
N LYS A 4 24.12 16.39 -9.41
CA LYS A 4 25.32 16.78 -8.65
C LYS A 4 25.31 16.36 -7.18
N LYS A 5 24.14 16.03 -6.59
CA LYS A 5 24.04 15.57 -5.18
C LYS A 5 24.11 14.05 -5.01
N ILE A 6 24.02 13.28 -6.10
CA ILE A 6 24.12 11.81 -6.07
C ILE A 6 25.59 11.38 -6.00
N ALA A 7 26.50 12.24 -6.46
CA ALA A 7 27.94 11.98 -6.57
C ALA A 7 28.80 13.06 -5.88
N ALA A 8 28.34 13.65 -4.77
CA ALA A 8 29.23 14.45 -3.92
C ALA A 8 30.04 13.47 -3.06
N PRO A 9 31.36 13.28 -3.30
CA PRO A 9 32.18 12.44 -2.43
C PRO A 9 32.51 13.28 -1.19
N GLY A 10 31.95 12.93 -0.03
CA GLY A 10 32.28 13.67 1.18
C GLY A 10 31.39 13.52 2.41
N SER A 11 30.45 12.57 2.45
CA SER A 11 29.85 12.18 3.73
C SER A 11 30.14 10.71 3.98
N PRO A 12 30.79 10.32 5.10
CA PRO A 12 31.16 8.94 5.40
C PRO A 12 29.96 8.13 5.91
N ALA A 13 28.78 8.37 5.36
CA ALA A 13 27.70 7.39 5.43
C ALA A 13 27.88 6.47 4.23
N ASN A 14 28.61 5.38 4.43
CA ASN A 14 28.76 4.28 3.48
C ASN A 14 27.36 3.81 3.02
N SER A 15 26.86 4.36 1.92
CA SER A 15 25.63 3.87 1.31
C SER A 15 25.87 2.40 0.93
N LEU A 16 25.18 1.48 1.61
CA LEU A 16 25.17 0.05 1.27
C LEU A 16 24.56 -0.21 -0.13
N LEU A 17 24.12 0.84 -0.83
CA LEU A 17 23.47 0.81 -2.12
C LEU A 17 24.40 1.34 -3.21
N SER A 18 24.42 0.64 -4.34
CA SER A 18 25.08 1.11 -5.55
C SER A 18 24.40 2.38 -6.10
N GLU A 19 25.15 3.15 -6.89
CA GLU A 19 24.62 4.37 -7.53
C GLU A 19 23.36 4.09 -8.36
N LEU A 20 23.32 2.97 -9.08
CA LEU A 20 22.15 2.53 -9.85
C LEU A 20 20.91 2.35 -8.96
N ARG A 21 21.07 1.77 -7.76
CA ARG A 21 19.97 1.60 -6.80
C ARG A 21 19.51 2.94 -6.24
N LEU A 22 20.44 3.85 -5.91
CA LEU A 22 20.10 5.20 -5.45
C LEU A 22 19.29 5.96 -6.52
N ARG A 23 19.72 5.91 -7.77
CA ARG A 23 18.99 6.52 -8.90
C ARG A 23 17.60 5.91 -9.07
N SER A 24 17.48 4.59 -8.93
CA SER A 24 16.18 3.89 -9.00
C SER A 24 15.23 4.33 -7.89
N ILE A 25 15.72 4.54 -6.66
CA ILE A 25 14.92 5.03 -5.54
C ILE A 25 14.41 6.45 -5.80
N ILE A 26 15.28 7.35 -6.26
CA ILE A 26 14.90 8.72 -6.60
C ILE A 26 13.83 8.73 -7.69
N GLU A 27 13.97 7.90 -8.71
CA GLU A 27 13.00 7.80 -9.79
C GLU A 27 11.66 7.23 -9.31
N ASN A 28 11.68 6.18 -8.49
CA ASN A 28 10.47 5.63 -7.87
C ASN A 28 9.75 6.66 -7.01
N ALA A 29 10.47 7.48 -6.25
CA ALA A 29 9.87 8.55 -5.46
C ALA A 29 9.14 9.58 -6.35
N ARG A 30 9.71 9.94 -7.50
CA ARG A 30 9.05 10.83 -8.48
C ARG A 30 7.78 10.20 -9.05
N GLN A 31 7.83 8.92 -9.42
CA GLN A 31 6.64 8.23 -9.95
C GLN A 31 5.57 8.06 -8.88
N MET A 32 5.96 7.87 -7.61
CA MET A 32 5.03 7.84 -6.48
C MET A 32 4.30 9.17 -6.31
N CYS A 33 4.97 10.33 -6.47
CA CYS A 33 4.29 11.63 -6.45
C CYS A 33 3.19 11.72 -7.51
N LYS A 34 3.45 11.28 -8.74
CA LYS A 34 2.44 11.25 -9.81
C LYS A 34 1.26 10.34 -9.50
N VAL A 35 1.54 9.16 -8.91
CA VAL A 35 0.48 8.25 -8.45
C VAL A 35 -0.36 8.91 -7.36
N ILE A 36 0.26 9.63 -6.43
CA ILE A 36 -0.45 10.36 -5.38
C ILE A 36 -1.31 11.49 -5.99
N GLU A 37 -0.82 12.20 -7.01
CA GLU A 37 -1.61 13.20 -7.73
C GLU A 37 -2.82 12.58 -8.46
N GLU A 38 -2.65 11.41 -9.09
CA GLU A 38 -3.71 10.73 -9.86
C GLU A 38 -4.75 10.03 -8.96
N PHE A 39 -4.32 9.39 -7.87
CA PHE A 39 -5.16 8.53 -7.02
C PHE A 39 -5.42 9.09 -5.62
N GLY A 40 -4.89 10.26 -5.31
CA GLY A 40 -4.94 10.90 -3.98
C GLY A 40 -3.97 10.30 -2.95
N SER A 41 -3.68 9.00 -3.02
CA SER A 41 -2.66 8.35 -2.18
C SER A 41 -2.11 7.08 -2.84
N PHE A 42 -0.89 6.69 -2.44
CA PHE A 42 -0.32 5.41 -2.87
C PHE A 42 -1.07 4.21 -2.26
N ASP A 43 -1.60 4.36 -1.04
CA ASP A 43 -2.40 3.33 -0.37
C ASP A 43 -3.66 3.00 -1.18
N THR A 44 -4.45 4.04 -1.53
CA THR A 44 -5.63 3.88 -2.38
C THR A 44 -5.27 3.19 -3.69
N PHE A 45 -4.20 3.64 -4.35
CA PHE A 45 -3.74 3.05 -5.60
C PHE A 45 -3.40 1.56 -5.45
N ILE A 46 -2.58 1.20 -4.47
CA ILE A 46 -2.06 -0.16 -4.37
C ILE A 46 -3.10 -1.16 -3.86
N TRP A 47 -3.98 -0.74 -2.94
CA TRP A 47 -5.06 -1.57 -2.43
C TRP A 47 -6.19 -1.79 -3.43
N ASN A 48 -6.35 -0.88 -4.40
CA ASN A 48 -7.32 -1.05 -5.48
C ASN A 48 -7.05 -2.31 -6.31
N PHE A 49 -5.78 -2.76 -6.44
CA PHE A 49 -5.46 -4.01 -7.14
C PHE A 49 -6.03 -5.28 -6.46
N VAL A 50 -6.36 -5.19 -5.18
CA VAL A 50 -6.95 -6.27 -4.38
C VAL A 50 -8.35 -5.91 -3.88
N ASN A 51 -9.01 -4.91 -4.49
CA ASN A 51 -10.34 -4.44 -4.11
C ASN A 51 -10.45 -4.12 -2.61
N HIS A 52 -9.40 -3.54 -2.02
CA HIS A 52 -9.33 -3.20 -0.60
C HIS A 52 -9.61 -4.39 0.35
N LYS A 53 -9.34 -5.62 -0.10
CA LYS A 53 -9.46 -6.84 0.69
C LYS A 53 -8.19 -7.67 0.55
N PRO A 54 -7.47 -7.96 1.65
CA PRO A 54 -6.29 -8.81 1.57
C PRO A 54 -6.63 -10.19 1.01
N ILE A 55 -5.70 -10.73 0.23
CA ILE A 55 -5.77 -12.11 -0.25
C ILE A 55 -5.28 -13.01 0.88
N VAL A 56 -6.10 -13.93 1.38
CA VAL A 56 -5.69 -14.86 2.44
C VAL A 56 -5.33 -16.20 1.82
N SER A 57 -4.06 -16.56 1.89
CA SER A 57 -3.57 -17.86 1.45
C SER A 57 -3.58 -18.86 2.60
N GLN A 58 -3.98 -20.10 2.35
CA GLN A 58 -4.10 -21.14 3.39
C GLN A 58 -3.01 -22.21 3.24
N PHE A 59 -1.75 -21.79 3.10
CA PHE A 59 -0.64 -22.71 2.92
C PHE A 59 -0.39 -23.53 4.18
N ARG A 60 -0.25 -24.85 4.02
CA ARG A 60 0.05 -25.76 5.14
C ARG A 60 1.56 -25.83 5.41
N TYR A 61 2.37 -25.68 4.37
CA TYR A 61 3.83 -25.81 4.46
C TYR A 61 4.54 -24.65 3.73
N PRO A 62 5.70 -24.18 4.22
CA PRO A 62 6.44 -23.08 3.60
C PRO A 62 6.76 -23.30 2.11
N ARG A 63 7.06 -24.54 1.71
CA ARG A 63 7.35 -24.91 0.31
C ARG A 63 6.19 -24.69 -0.67
N GLN A 64 4.98 -24.48 -0.17
CA GLN A 64 3.80 -24.19 -1.00
C GLN A 64 3.66 -22.70 -1.31
N VAL A 65 4.33 -21.83 -0.54
CA VAL A 65 4.34 -20.39 -0.80
C VAL A 65 5.11 -20.15 -2.09
N PRO A 66 4.48 -19.61 -3.14
CA PRO A 66 5.14 -19.41 -4.41
C PRO A 66 6.16 -18.27 -4.33
N VAL A 67 7.06 -18.15 -5.30
CA VAL A 67 8.02 -17.03 -5.38
C VAL A 67 7.40 -15.78 -6.02
N LYS A 68 6.29 -15.96 -6.76
CA LYS A 68 5.51 -14.91 -7.43
C LYS A 68 4.07 -15.37 -7.61
N SER A 69 3.16 -14.44 -7.83
CA SER A 69 1.74 -14.75 -8.12
C SER A 69 1.26 -14.06 -9.41
N PRO A 70 0.19 -14.55 -10.06
CA PRO A 70 -0.41 -13.89 -11.22
C PRO A 70 -0.83 -12.44 -10.92
N LYS A 71 -1.30 -12.17 -9.69
CA LYS A 71 -1.64 -10.82 -9.24
C LYS A 71 -0.39 -9.92 -9.16
N ALA A 72 0.72 -10.43 -8.62
CA ALA A 72 1.97 -9.70 -8.58
C ALA A 72 2.55 -9.43 -9.99
N GLU A 73 2.39 -10.35 -10.93
CA GLU A 73 2.76 -10.12 -12.34
C GLU A 73 1.96 -8.99 -12.99
N PHE A 74 0.66 -8.92 -12.71
CA PHE A 74 -0.20 -7.84 -13.19
C PHE A 74 0.23 -6.48 -12.62
N ILE A 75 0.40 -6.39 -11.30
CA ILE A 75 0.82 -5.16 -10.62
C ILE A 75 2.23 -4.74 -11.09
N SER A 76 3.15 -5.69 -11.21
CA SER A 76 4.51 -5.45 -11.72
C SER A 76 4.48 -4.82 -13.11
N LYS A 77 3.69 -5.35 -14.05
CA LYS A 77 3.55 -4.78 -15.39
C LYS A 77 3.01 -3.35 -15.36
N ASP A 78 2.06 -3.06 -14.48
CA ASP A 78 1.51 -1.70 -14.34
C ASP A 78 2.55 -0.72 -13.79
N LEU A 79 3.25 -1.09 -12.72
CA LEU A 79 4.31 -0.28 -12.12
C LEU A 79 5.47 -0.02 -13.10
N VAL A 80 5.88 -1.04 -13.87
CA VAL A 80 6.88 -0.87 -14.94
C VAL A 80 6.39 0.14 -15.98
N ARG A 81 5.12 0.04 -16.41
CA ARG A 81 4.52 0.99 -17.37
C ARG A 81 4.49 2.42 -16.83
N ARG A 82 4.27 2.57 -15.52
CA ARG A 82 4.32 3.85 -14.81
C ARG A 82 5.74 4.37 -14.55
N GLY A 83 6.78 3.66 -15.00
CA GLY A 83 8.17 4.09 -14.92
C GLY A 83 8.88 3.73 -13.62
N PHE A 84 8.25 2.94 -12.73
CA PHE A 84 8.94 2.41 -11.56
C PHE A 84 10.06 1.45 -11.98
N ARG A 85 11.12 1.42 -11.17
CA ARG A 85 12.35 0.64 -11.32
C ARG A 85 12.42 -0.42 -10.24
N SER A 86 13.04 -1.56 -10.58
CA SER A 86 13.21 -2.72 -9.68
C SER A 86 11.91 -3.32 -9.13
N VAL A 87 10.82 -3.21 -9.90
CA VAL A 87 9.47 -3.69 -9.56
C VAL A 87 9.11 -4.98 -10.30
N GLY A 88 10.03 -5.94 -10.36
CA GLY A 88 9.79 -7.25 -10.98
C GLY A 88 8.74 -8.08 -10.20
N PRO A 89 8.11 -9.11 -10.81
CA PRO A 89 7.02 -9.84 -10.19
C PRO A 89 7.33 -10.45 -8.81
N THR A 90 8.54 -10.98 -8.62
CA THR A 90 8.99 -11.50 -7.32
C THR A 90 9.07 -10.38 -6.27
N VAL A 91 9.65 -9.23 -6.61
CA VAL A 91 9.76 -8.08 -5.71
C VAL A 91 8.38 -7.57 -5.32
N ILE A 92 7.47 -7.47 -6.29
CA ILE A 92 6.09 -7.05 -6.03
C ILE A 92 5.34 -8.07 -5.19
N TYR A 93 5.54 -9.37 -5.42
CA TYR A 93 4.93 -10.38 -4.57
C TYR A 93 5.43 -10.30 -3.12
N THR A 94 6.73 -10.15 -2.92
CA THR A 94 7.30 -9.91 -1.57
C THR A 94 6.75 -8.63 -0.94
N PHE A 95 6.63 -7.55 -1.71
CA PHE A 95 6.00 -6.31 -1.24
C PHE A 95 4.54 -6.55 -0.84
N MET A 96 3.76 -7.31 -1.62
CA MET A 96 2.38 -7.67 -1.26
C MET A 96 2.30 -8.42 0.07
N GLN A 97 3.24 -9.32 0.33
CA GLN A 97 3.30 -10.08 1.58
C GLN A 97 3.62 -9.17 2.77
N VAL A 98 4.63 -8.30 2.64
CA VAL A 98 5.07 -7.41 3.72
C VAL A 98 4.07 -6.29 3.98
N ALA A 99 3.44 -5.75 2.95
CA ALA A 99 2.44 -4.68 3.06
C ALA A 99 1.06 -5.18 3.52
N GLY A 100 0.85 -6.51 3.62
CA GLY A 100 -0.42 -7.10 4.04
C GLY A 100 -1.49 -7.14 2.94
N LEU A 101 -1.13 -6.90 1.68
CA LEU A 101 -2.01 -7.13 0.52
C LEU A 101 -2.31 -8.62 0.34
N THR A 102 -1.40 -9.48 0.79
CA THR A 102 -1.62 -10.92 0.93
C THR A 102 -1.20 -11.37 2.33
N ASN A 103 -2.02 -12.22 2.95
CA ASN A 103 -1.68 -12.94 4.17
C ASN A 103 -1.23 -14.36 3.78
N ASP A 104 0.09 -14.53 3.67
CA ASP A 104 0.70 -15.82 3.31
C ASP A 104 1.32 -16.54 4.53
N HIS A 105 0.95 -16.13 5.75
CA HIS A 105 1.29 -16.92 6.93
C HIS A 105 0.78 -18.35 6.74
N ILE A 106 1.64 -19.34 7.02
CA ILE A 106 1.19 -20.74 7.03
C ILE A 106 0.11 -20.93 8.09
N ILE A 107 -0.82 -21.86 7.88
CA ILE A 107 -1.97 -22.06 8.76
C ILE A 107 -1.60 -22.37 10.23
N SER A 108 -0.41 -22.94 10.46
CA SER A 108 0.13 -23.25 11.79
C SER A 108 0.88 -22.09 12.44
N CYS A 109 1.09 -20.97 11.74
CA CYS A 109 1.71 -19.78 12.31
C CYS A 109 0.80 -19.17 13.36
N PHE A 110 1.37 -18.80 14.52
CA PHE A 110 0.60 -18.21 15.64
C PHE A 110 -0.16 -16.93 15.25
N ARG A 111 0.31 -16.20 14.22
CA ARG A 111 -0.32 -14.97 13.70
C ARG A 111 -1.37 -15.20 12.62
N PHE A 112 -1.51 -16.42 12.08
CA PHE A 112 -2.37 -16.68 10.92
C PHE A 112 -3.82 -16.25 11.17
N LYS A 113 -4.37 -16.62 12.34
CA LYS A 113 -5.74 -16.26 12.75
C LYS A 113 -5.90 -14.76 12.94
N GLU A 114 -4.97 -14.12 13.64
CA GLU A 114 -4.96 -12.67 13.87
C GLU A 114 -4.94 -11.89 12.55
N CYS A 115 -4.01 -12.21 11.65
CA CYS A 115 -3.88 -11.57 10.35
C CYS A 115 -5.11 -11.81 9.45
N THR A 116 -5.75 -12.97 9.55
CA THR A 116 -6.98 -13.27 8.81
C THR A 116 -8.16 -12.44 9.32
N SER A 117 -8.35 -12.37 10.64
CA SER A 117 -9.41 -11.54 11.23
C SER A 117 -9.25 -10.07 10.87
N ASN A 118 -8.02 -9.54 10.89
CA ASN A 118 -7.74 -8.16 10.49
C ASN A 118 -8.07 -7.93 9.01
N ALA A 119 -7.76 -8.88 8.14
CA ALA A 119 -8.10 -8.81 6.72
C ALA A 119 -9.61 -8.79 6.47
N GLU A 120 -10.39 -9.56 7.23
CA GLU A 120 -11.84 -9.57 7.15
C GLU A 120 -12.49 -8.26 7.64
N ALA A 121 -11.92 -7.65 8.68
CA ALA A 121 -12.40 -6.36 9.20
C ALA A 121 -12.25 -5.25 8.15
N MET A 122 -11.10 -5.16 7.47
CA MET A 122 -10.84 -4.18 6.42
C MET A 122 -11.81 -4.32 5.22
N GLY A 123 -12.18 -5.55 4.85
CA GLY A 123 -13.14 -5.79 3.78
C GLY A 123 -14.58 -5.36 4.11
N LYS A 124 -14.94 -5.29 5.40
CA LYS A 124 -16.27 -4.84 5.85
C LYS A 124 -16.37 -3.32 5.85
N GLU A 125 -15.32 -2.62 6.30
CA GLU A 125 -15.27 -1.15 6.30
C GLU A 125 -15.31 -0.57 4.88
N SER A 126 -14.61 -1.18 3.92
CA SER A 126 -14.63 -0.76 2.51
C SER A 126 -16.01 -0.93 1.85
N SER A 127 -16.73 -2.00 2.21
CA SER A 127 -18.10 -2.27 1.74
C SER A 127 -19.17 -1.34 2.35
N LEU A 128 -18.89 -0.76 3.52
CA LEU A 128 -19.73 0.24 4.16
C LEU A 128 -19.46 1.64 3.58
N ASN A 129 -18.19 1.99 3.35
CA ASN A 129 -17.80 3.28 2.78
C ASN A 129 -18.23 3.43 1.31
N SER A 130 -18.28 2.35 0.52
CA SER A 130 -18.84 2.39 -0.83
C SER A 130 -20.35 2.68 -0.84
N LYS A 131 -21.11 2.11 0.10
CA LYS A 131 -22.54 2.40 0.29
C LYS A 131 -22.82 3.83 0.79
N VAL A 132 -21.92 4.41 1.59
CA VAL A 132 -22.03 5.80 2.05
C VAL A 132 -21.72 6.78 0.92
N LYS A 133 -20.77 6.46 0.03
CA LYS A 133 -20.43 7.29 -1.14
C LYS A 133 -21.54 7.35 -2.19
N GLU A 134 -22.34 6.28 -2.33
CA GLU A 134 -23.55 6.29 -3.18
C GLU A 134 -24.69 7.14 -2.61
N LYS A 135 -24.76 7.33 -1.29
CA LYS A 135 -25.81 8.12 -0.61
C LYS A 135 -25.48 9.59 -0.39
N ALA A 136 -24.25 10.04 -0.67
CA ALA A 136 -23.82 11.42 -0.43
C ALA A 136 -24.08 12.38 -1.62
N ASN A 137 -24.89 11.98 -2.60
CA ASN A 137 -25.30 12.81 -3.75
C ASN A 137 -26.70 13.46 -3.58
N GLU A 138 -27.25 13.51 -2.36
CA GLU A 138 -28.41 14.36 -2.05
C GLU A 138 -28.05 15.39 -0.96
N GLU A 139 -28.49 16.63 -1.21
CA GLU A 139 -28.15 17.92 -0.59
C GLU A 139 -27.95 18.01 0.95
N PRO A 140 -27.13 18.97 1.43
CA PRO A 140 -26.75 19.08 2.84
C PRO A 140 -27.83 19.80 3.65
N THR A 141 -28.54 19.08 4.51
CA THR A 141 -29.39 19.72 5.54
C THR A 141 -28.57 20.06 6.80
N SER A 142 -28.94 21.16 7.45
CA SER A 142 -28.26 21.90 8.54
C SER A 142 -27.77 21.12 9.78
N VAL A 143 -27.95 19.80 9.81
CA VAL A 143 -27.61 18.91 10.92
C VAL A 143 -26.10 18.62 10.99
N GLY A 144 -25.37 18.82 9.88
CA GLY A 144 -23.92 18.55 9.80
C GLY A 144 -23.02 19.51 10.61
N LEU A 145 -23.47 20.74 10.86
CA LEU A 145 -22.68 21.73 11.60
C LEU A 145 -22.64 21.45 13.12
N LEU A 146 -23.71 20.87 13.67
CA LEU A 146 -23.80 20.58 15.11
C LEU A 146 -22.85 19.45 15.55
N LEU A 147 -22.55 18.51 14.66
CA LEU A 147 -21.64 17.39 14.93
C LEU A 147 -20.15 17.80 14.92
N SER A 148 -19.80 18.85 14.18
CA SER A 148 -18.43 19.36 14.09
C SER A 148 -18.01 20.19 15.32
N VAL A 149 -18.95 20.90 15.97
CA VAL A 149 -18.66 21.71 17.17
C VAL A 149 -18.30 20.85 18.38
N ASN A 150 -18.91 19.67 18.53
CA ASN A 150 -18.62 18.76 19.65
C ASN A 150 -17.25 18.06 19.58
N LYS A 151 -16.56 18.10 18.42
CA LYS A 151 -15.21 17.53 18.26
C LYS A 151 -14.07 18.50 18.59
N LEU A 152 -14.38 19.77 18.87
CA LEU A 152 -13.38 20.80 19.19
C LEU A 152 -13.28 21.16 20.68
N SER A 153 -13.96 20.43 21.57
CA SER A 153 -13.77 20.57 23.01
C SER A 153 -12.51 19.80 23.44
N PHE A 154 -11.40 20.54 23.52
CA PHE A 154 -10.15 20.14 24.15
C PHE A 154 -10.39 19.61 25.57
N THR A 155 -10.11 18.33 25.83
CA THR A 155 -9.89 17.85 27.19
C THR A 155 -8.50 18.28 27.63
N SER A 156 -8.42 19.43 28.30
CA SER A 156 -7.35 19.74 29.23
C SER A 156 -7.62 18.99 30.54
N LYS A 157 -6.67 18.16 30.97
CA LYS A 157 -6.32 17.85 32.36
C LYS A 157 -4.98 17.15 32.39
#